data_AF-A0A9C9GBD5-F1
#
_entry.id   AF-A0A9C9GBD5-F1
#
_cell.length_a   1.000
_cell.length_b   1.000
_cell.length_c   1.000
_cell.angle_alpha   90.00
_cell.angle_beta   90.00
_cell.angle_gamma   90.00
#
_symmetry.space_group_name_H-M   'P 1'
#
loop_
_entity.id
_entity.type
_entity.pdbx_description
1 polymer ?
#
loop_
_entity_poly.entity_id
_entity_poly.type
_entity_poly.pdbx_seq_one_letter_code
_entity_poly.pdbx_strand_id
1 'polypeptide(L)' 'MSKQDAATSISASIADVQSSPDTRHIAIDKVGIKDIRHPVRVKDRSEGEQHTVATFNMYVNLPHDFKGTHMSRFVEILNL' A
#
# COMPACT_ATOMS: atom_id res chain seq x y z
N MET A 1 51.89 -9.22 7.18
CA MET A 1 50.90 -8.20 6.75
C MET A 1 49.90 -8.88 5.84
N SER A 2 48.78 -9.33 6.40
CA SER A 2 47.68 -9.90 5.62
C SER A 2 46.38 -9.39 6.25
N LYS A 3 45.98 -8.17 5.85
CA LYS A 3 44.64 -7.66 6.10
C LYS A 3 43.85 -7.87 4.82
N GLN A 4 42.79 -8.66 4.88
CA GLN A 4 41.50 -8.38 4.24
C GLN A 4 40.55 -9.57 4.47
N ASP A 5 39.89 -9.56 5.63
CA ASP A 5 38.60 -10.22 5.76
C ASP A 5 37.57 -9.23 5.19
N ALA A 6 37.24 -9.41 3.90
CA ALA A 6 36.19 -8.66 3.24
C ALA A 6 34.85 -9.09 3.84
N ALA A 7 34.18 -8.18 4.55
CA ALA A 7 32.80 -8.36 4.98
C ALA A 7 31.91 -8.57 3.74
N THR A 8 31.49 -9.80 3.49
CA THR A 8 30.48 -10.13 2.48
C THR A 8 29.15 -9.49 2.89
N SER A 9 28.79 -8.39 2.25
CA SER A 9 27.46 -7.80 2.35
C SER A 9 26.45 -8.72 1.66
N ILE A 10 25.73 -9.53 2.43
CA ILE A 10 24.62 -10.31 1.89
C ILE A 10 23.47 -9.33 1.61
N SER A 11 23.35 -8.85 0.38
CA SER A 11 22.12 -8.22 -0.12
C SER A 11 21.13 -9.31 -0.56
N ALA A 12 20.68 -10.13 0.39
CA ALA A 12 19.55 -11.00 0.13
C ALA A 12 18.32 -10.11 -0.06
N SER A 13 17.80 -10.05 -1.29
CA SER A 13 16.54 -9.38 -1.57
C SER A 13 15.45 -10.00 -0.70
N ILE A 14 14.71 -9.16 0.04
CA ILE A 14 13.59 -9.63 0.85
C ILE A 14 12.58 -10.31 -0.08
N ALA A 15 12.21 -11.55 0.24
CA ALA A 15 11.24 -12.28 -0.55
C ALA A 15 9.87 -11.59 -0.45
N ASP A 16 9.18 -11.46 -1.57
CA ASP A 16 7.81 -10.96 -1.60
C ASP A 16 6.85 -12.03 -1.11
N VAL A 17 6.70 -12.14 0.22
CA VAL A 17 5.81 -13.11 0.85
C VAL A 17 4.34 -12.80 0.54
N GLN A 18 3.99 -11.55 0.26
CA GLN A 18 2.58 -11.14 0.08
C GLN A 18 2.01 -11.58 -1.28
N SER A 19 2.85 -11.76 -2.31
CA SER A 19 2.45 -12.31 -3.60
C SER A 19 2.38 -13.84 -3.63
N SER A 20 2.78 -14.53 -2.55
CA SER A 20 2.59 -15.98 -2.46
C SER A 20 1.11 -16.34 -2.21
N PRO A 21 0.64 -17.52 -2.66
CA PRO A 21 -0.71 -17.99 -2.36
C PRO A 21 -0.97 -18.14 -0.85
N ASP A 22 -2.21 -17.91 -0.43
CA ASP A 22 -2.66 -18.19 0.94
C ASP A 22 -3.28 -19.59 1.04
N THR A 23 -2.81 -20.39 1.99
CA THR A 23 -3.26 -21.77 2.21
C THR A 23 -4.22 -21.91 3.39
N ARG A 24 -4.50 -20.80 4.10
CA ARG A 24 -5.35 -20.80 5.29
C ARG A 24 -6.84 -20.80 4.94
N HIS A 25 -7.18 -20.51 3.68
CA HIS A 25 -8.56 -20.43 3.18
C HIS A 25 -9.44 -19.43 3.96
N ILE A 26 -8.84 -18.34 4.44
CA ILE A 26 -9.54 -17.26 5.16
C ILE A 26 -9.52 -16.03 4.27
N ALA A 27 -10.69 -15.61 3.78
CA ALA A 27 -10.83 -14.33 3.09
C ALA A 27 -10.77 -13.17 4.09
N ILE A 28 -10.33 -11.99 3.62
CA ILE A 28 -10.41 -10.74 4.40
C ILE A 28 -11.47 -9.85 3.75
N ASP A 29 -12.51 -9.51 4.51
CA ASP A 29 -13.61 -8.67 4.01
C ASP A 29 -13.11 -7.29 3.58
N LYS A 30 -12.18 -6.68 4.32
CA LYS A 30 -11.61 -5.37 4.01
C LYS A 30 -10.14 -5.30 4.38
N VAL A 31 -9.30 -5.06 3.38
CA VAL A 31 -7.87 -4.74 3.54
C VAL A 31 -7.52 -3.49 2.73
N GLY A 32 -6.65 -2.63 3.27
CA GLY A 32 -6.21 -1.42 2.58
C GLY A 32 -5.63 -0.38 3.55
N ILE A 33 -5.78 0.90 3.21
CA ILE A 33 -5.24 2.03 3.98
C ILE A 33 -6.37 2.87 4.59
N LYS A 34 -6.10 3.46 5.76
CA LYS A 34 -7.05 4.28 6.50
C LYS A 34 -6.40 5.55 7.03
N ASP A 35 -7.23 6.53 7.33
CA ASP A 35 -6.85 7.80 7.95
C ASP A 35 -5.80 8.58 7.14
N ILE A 36 -5.88 8.48 5.80
CA ILE A 36 -4.93 9.12 4.89
C ILE A 36 -5.41 10.53 4.55
N ARG A 37 -4.62 11.53 4.91
CA ARG A 37 -4.89 12.93 4.58
C ARG A 37 -4.32 13.27 3.21
N HIS A 38 -5.15 13.78 2.30
CA HIS A 38 -4.73 14.12 0.94
C HIS A 38 -5.44 15.41 0.44
N PRO A 39 -4.73 16.34 -0.21
CA PRO A 39 -5.33 17.55 -0.80
C PRO A 39 -6.30 17.21 -1.92
N VAL A 40 -7.44 17.90 -1.97
CA VAL A 40 -8.47 17.68 -3.00
C VAL A 40 -9.08 18.98 -3.48
N ARG A 41 -9.67 18.92 -4.68
CA ARG A 41 -10.57 19.95 -5.22
C ARG A 41 -11.99 19.39 -5.23
N VAL A 42 -12.91 20.06 -4.56
CA VAL A 42 -14.32 19.67 -4.48
C VAL A 42 -15.14 20.66 -5.29
N LYS A 43 -15.94 20.16 -6.23
CA LYS A 43 -16.86 21.00 -7.00
C LYS A 43 -18.06 21.34 -6.11
N ASP A 44 -18.24 22.63 -5.85
CA ASP A 44 -19.40 23.17 -5.14
C ASP A 44 -20.47 23.62 -6.16
N ARG A 45 -21.73 23.43 -5.79
CA ARG A 45 -22.89 23.82 -6.60
C ARG A 45 -23.02 25.34 -6.69
N SER A 46 -22.61 26.08 -5.65
CA SER A 46 -22.70 27.54 -5.56
C SER A 46 -21.40 28.25 -5.93
N GLU A 47 -20.27 27.80 -5.37
CA GLU A 47 -19.01 28.55 -5.41
C GLU A 47 -17.99 27.98 -6.41
N GLY A 48 -18.40 27.04 -7.26
CA GLY A 48 -17.52 26.48 -8.30
C GLY A 48 -16.62 25.38 -7.75
N GLU A 49 -15.41 25.71 -7.30
CA GLU A 49 -14.44 24.74 -6.78
C GLU A 49 -13.82 25.20 -5.45
N GLN A 50 -13.73 24.27 -4.50
CA GLN A 50 -13.14 24.49 -3.19
C GLN A 50 -11.90 23.61 -3.01
N HIS A 51 -10.80 24.21 -2.54
CA HIS A 51 -9.57 23.51 -2.20
C HIS A 51 -9.56 23.16 -0.71
N THR A 52 -9.35 21.88 -0.38
CA THR A 52 -9.33 21.42 1.01
C THR A 52 -8.46 20.18 1.18
N VAL A 53 -8.35 19.67 2.41
CA VAL A 53 -7.69 18.39 2.72
C VAL A 53 -8.75 17.41 3.20
N ALA A 54 -8.92 16.31 2.46
CA ALA A 54 -9.83 15.24 2.84
C ALA A 54 -9.09 14.11 3.56
N THR A 55 -9.83 13.29 4.32
CA THR A 55 -9.32 12.05 4.91
C THR A 55 -9.97 10.86 4.20
N PHE A 56 -9.13 9.95 3.70
CA PHE A 56 -9.53 8.81 2.89
C PHE A 56 -9.34 7.49 3.64
N ASN A 57 -10.34 6.62 3.47
CA ASN A 57 -10.27 5.21 3.82
C ASN A 57 -10.54 4.40 2.54
N MET A 58 -9.58 3.58 2.13
CA MET A 58 -9.63 2.84 0.87
C MET A 58 -9.39 1.36 1.15
N TYR A 59 -10.30 0.52 0.69
CA TYR A 59 -10.27 -0.92 0.97
C TYR A 59 -10.66 -1.73 -0.27
N VAL A 60 -10.20 -2.97 -0.28
CA VAL A 60 -10.66 -4.03 -1.20
C VAL A 60 -10.97 -5.29 -0.41
N ASN A 61 -11.78 -6.17 -0.99
CA ASN A 61 -11.92 -7.53 -0.50
C ASN A 61 -10.65 -8.30 -0.89
N LEU A 62 -10.13 -9.13 0.02
CA LEU A 62 -9.02 -10.05 -0.25
C LEU A 62 -9.56 -11.47 -0.32
N PRO A 63 -9.67 -12.07 -1.52
CA PRO A 63 -10.08 -13.46 -1.65
C PRO A 63 -9.08 -14.38 -0.94
N HIS A 64 -9.58 -15.52 -0.46
CA HIS A 64 -8.86 -16.47 0.40
C HIS A 64 -7.58 -17.11 -0.18
N ASP A 65 -7.36 -16.96 -1.49
CA ASP A 65 -6.23 -17.46 -2.26
C ASP A 65 -5.09 -16.44 -2.35
N PHE A 66 -5.37 -15.16 -2.03
CA PHE A 66 -4.38 -14.11 -1.95
C PHE A 66 -3.93 -13.89 -0.50
N LYS A 67 -2.61 -13.83 -0.30
CA LYS A 67 -2.04 -13.65 1.04
C LYS A 67 -1.96 -12.18 1.48
N GLY A 68 -1.93 -11.26 0.52
CA GLY A 68 -1.77 -9.84 0.80
C GLY A 68 -2.23 -8.93 -0.32
N THR A 69 -2.27 -7.64 -0.02
CA THR A 69 -2.52 -6.55 -0.98
C THR A 69 -1.28 -5.65 -1.09
N HIS A 70 -1.12 -5.00 -2.23
CA HIS A 70 -0.05 -4.02 -2.43
C HIS A 70 -0.49 -2.66 -1.85
N MET A 71 -0.10 -2.39 -0.61
CA MET A 71 -0.50 -1.17 0.11
C MET A 71 -0.08 0.13 -0.60
N SER A 72 1.06 0.14 -1.30
CA SER A 72 1.54 1.32 -2.03
C SER A 72 0.61 1.72 -3.18
N ARG A 73 -0.06 0.74 -3.82
CA ARG A 73 -0.94 1.00 -4.97
C ARG A 73 -2.12 1.90 -4.62
N PHE A 74 -2.61 1.86 -3.38
CA PHE A 74 -3.67 2.77 -2.94
C PHE A 74 -3.21 4.23 -2.93
N VAL A 75 -1.97 4.47 -2.50
CA VAL A 75 -1.36 5.81 -2.49
C VAL A 75 -0.97 6.24 -3.90
N GLU A 76 -0.50 5.32 -4.74
CA GLU A 76 -0.25 5.58 -6.17
C GLU A 76 -1.52 6.11 -6.84
N ILE A 77 -2.69 5.49 -6.61
CA ILE A 77 -3.98 5.93 -7.16
C ILE A 77 -4.36 7.35 -6.70
N LEU A 78 -4.06 7.73 -5.46
CA LEU A 78 -4.33 9.09 -4.97
C LEU A 78 -3.43 10.15 -5.62
N ASN A 79 -2.26 9.77 -6.15
CA ASN A 79 -1.28 10.69 -6.72
C ASN A 79 -1.26 10.69 -8.26
N LEU A 80 -2.20 9.99 -8.92
CA LEU A 80 -2.38 10.04 -10.38
C LEU A 80 -2.92 11.41 -10.82
#